data_AF-M5C230-F1
#
_entry.id   AF-M5C230-F1
#
_cell.length_a   1.000
_cell.length_b   1.000
_cell.length_c   1.000
_cell.angle_alpha   90.00
_cell.angle_beta   90.00
_cell.angle_gamma   90.00
#
_symmetry.space_group_name_H-M   'P 1'
#
loop_
_entity.id
_entity.type
_entity.pdbx_description
1 polymer ?
#
loop_
_entity_poly.entity_id
_entity_poly.type
_entity_poly.pdbx_seq_one_letter_code
_entity_poly.pdbx_strand_id
1 'polypeptide(L)'
;MWFISLLALATYASAAPAGSASTSVAVPKPTATAESSHASSSTASTAAIPSPTVAYASDDPNGSYWSQYQSGTPEPIIGSAGANILGPQNIPLERESPDFMAPPTTDAGSVENVKWSFSLSHNRVQDGGWARQQNGKYTRTRHADCDGHGRCKHAS
;
A
#
# COMPACT_ATOMS: atom_id res chain seq x y z
N MET A 1 -31.88 -47.18 -34.25
CA MET A 1 -32.55 -46.85 -32.98
C MET A 1 -31.48 -46.31 -32.04
N TRP A 2 -31.11 -45.04 -32.18
CA TRP A 2 -31.37 -43.95 -31.22
C TRP A 2 -30.73 -44.17 -29.85
N PHE A 3 -29.50 -43.68 -29.67
CA PHE A 3 -28.93 -43.38 -28.36
C PHE A 3 -28.93 -41.86 -28.18
N ILE A 4 -29.78 -41.40 -27.27
CA ILE A 4 -29.96 -40.00 -26.88
C ILE A 4 -28.93 -39.72 -25.79
N SER A 5 -27.90 -38.92 -26.09
CA SER A 5 -27.03 -38.34 -25.07
C SER A 5 -27.71 -37.12 -24.46
N LEU A 6 -28.17 -37.27 -23.21
CA LEU A 6 -28.76 -36.20 -22.40
C LEU A 6 -27.67 -35.18 -22.04
N LEU A 7 -27.78 -33.97 -22.59
CA LEU A 7 -26.99 -32.81 -22.19
C LEU A 7 -27.62 -32.20 -20.93
N ALA A 8 -26.95 -32.31 -19.78
CA ALA A 8 -27.39 -31.67 -18.55
C ALA A 8 -27.00 -30.18 -18.58
N LEU A 9 -27.98 -29.30 -18.85
CA LEU A 9 -27.85 -27.86 -18.72
C LEU A 9 -28.08 -27.47 -17.25
N ALA A 10 -27.02 -27.11 -16.53
CA ALA A 10 -27.13 -26.53 -15.19
C ALA A 10 -27.57 -25.06 -15.31
N THR A 11 -28.76 -24.76 -14.82
CA THR A 11 -29.28 -23.39 -14.69
C THR A 11 -28.61 -22.71 -13.49
N TYR A 12 -27.71 -21.77 -13.75
CA TYR A 12 -27.22 -20.84 -12.74
C TYR A 12 -28.06 -19.57 -12.79
N ALA A 13 -28.80 -19.29 -11.72
CA ALA A 13 -29.47 -18.02 -11.50
C ALA A 13 -29.27 -17.62 -10.04
N SER A 14 -28.61 -16.49 -9.78
CA SER A 14 -28.91 -15.66 -8.61
C SER A 14 -28.32 -14.25 -8.71
N ALA A 15 -29.25 -13.28 -8.69
CA ALA A 15 -29.20 -11.89 -8.25
C ALA A 15 -28.08 -10.94 -8.76
N ALA A 16 -28.47 -10.02 -9.64
CA ALA A 16 -27.78 -8.75 -9.85
C ALA A 16 -28.07 -7.78 -8.70
N PRO A 17 -27.08 -7.03 -8.17
CA PRO A 17 -27.36 -5.90 -7.30
C PRO A 17 -28.04 -4.77 -8.09
N ALA A 18 -29.17 -4.31 -7.55
CA ALA A 18 -29.98 -3.24 -8.07
C ALA A 18 -29.18 -1.94 -8.23
N GLY A 19 -29.48 -1.22 -9.32
CA GLY A 19 -28.90 0.09 -9.60
C GLY A 19 -29.16 1.08 -8.46
N SER A 20 -28.11 1.78 -8.05
CA SER A 20 -28.24 2.99 -7.26
C SER A 20 -28.85 4.07 -8.14
N ALA A 21 -30.16 4.26 -8.02
CA ALA A 21 -30.83 5.44 -8.52
C ALA A 21 -30.28 6.65 -7.76
N SER A 22 -29.60 7.56 -8.47
CA SER A 22 -29.25 8.87 -7.94
C SER A 22 -30.52 9.71 -7.82
N THR A 23 -31.12 9.72 -6.64
CA THR A 23 -32.15 10.70 -6.28
C THR A 23 -31.48 12.06 -6.05
N SER A 24 -31.59 12.95 -7.02
CA SER A 24 -31.30 14.37 -6.86
C SER A 24 -32.36 15.00 -5.96
N VAL A 25 -32.05 15.09 -4.66
CA VAL A 25 -32.86 15.87 -3.71
C VAL A 25 -32.53 17.34 -3.94
N ALA A 26 -33.41 18.06 -4.64
CA ALA A 26 -33.38 19.50 -4.71
C ALA A 26 -33.68 20.09 -3.33
N VAL A 27 -32.71 20.81 -2.75
CA VAL A 27 -32.89 21.58 -1.51
C VAL A 27 -33.71 22.83 -1.82
N PRO A 28 -34.87 23.07 -1.18
CA PRO A 28 -35.55 24.35 -1.30
C PRO A 28 -34.79 25.42 -0.53
N LYS A 29 -34.48 26.53 -1.21
CA LYS A 29 -33.97 27.78 -0.64
C LYS A 29 -34.99 28.34 0.36
N PRO A 30 -34.67 28.51 1.66
CA PRO A 30 -35.51 29.30 2.54
C PRO A 30 -35.17 30.78 2.37
N THR A 31 -36.13 31.56 1.86
CA THR A 31 -36.17 33.01 2.05
C THR A 31 -36.70 33.26 3.46
N ALA A 32 -35.89 33.90 4.32
CA ALA A 32 -36.37 34.49 5.56
C ALA A 32 -35.70 35.85 5.77
N THR A 33 -36.56 36.86 5.83
CA THR A 33 -36.31 38.27 6.11
C THR A 33 -35.73 38.47 7.52
N ALA A 34 -34.92 39.52 7.69
CA ALA A 34 -34.27 39.93 8.93
C ALA A 34 -35.25 40.33 10.06
N GLU A 35 -34.83 40.20 11.33
CA GLU A 35 -34.67 41.31 12.30
C GLU A 35 -34.21 40.80 13.70
N SER A 36 -33.31 41.58 14.32
CA SER A 36 -33.15 41.88 15.76
C SER A 36 -32.44 40.91 16.72
N SER A 37 -31.34 41.46 17.24
CA SER A 37 -30.54 41.16 18.44
C SER A 37 -31.34 40.84 19.71
N HIS A 38 -30.77 40.03 20.62
CA HIS A 38 -30.56 40.33 22.05
C HIS A 38 -29.45 39.40 22.58
N ALA A 39 -28.35 39.99 23.03
CA ALA A 39 -27.19 39.29 23.58
C ALA A 39 -27.41 38.94 25.06
N SER A 40 -27.01 37.74 25.48
CA SER A 40 -26.73 37.42 26.88
C SER A 40 -25.34 36.80 26.93
N SER A 41 -24.38 37.57 27.44
CA SER A 41 -22.98 37.20 27.53
C SER A 41 -22.73 36.35 28.79
N SER A 42 -22.48 35.06 28.61
CA SER A 42 -21.70 34.28 29.57
C SER A 42 -20.21 34.41 29.21
N THR A 43 -19.43 35.10 30.03
CA THR A 43 -17.97 35.14 29.91
C THR A 43 -17.39 33.82 30.43
N ALA A 44 -17.33 32.82 29.56
CA ALA A 44 -16.47 31.67 29.79
C ALA A 44 -15.03 32.09 29.51
N SER A 45 -14.16 32.10 30.52
CA SER A 45 -12.72 32.25 30.32
C SER A 45 -12.21 31.00 29.60
N THR A 46 -11.93 31.12 28.31
CA THR A 46 -11.35 30.05 27.50
C THR A 46 -9.88 29.87 27.90
N ALA A 47 -9.50 28.63 28.26
CA ALA A 47 -8.11 28.26 28.43
C ALA A 47 -7.34 28.48 27.11
N ALA A 48 -6.05 28.84 27.20
CA ALA A 48 -5.21 29.01 26.03
C ALA A 48 -5.15 27.70 25.22
N ILE A 49 -5.36 27.82 23.90
CA ILE A 49 -5.31 26.68 22.99
C ILE A 49 -3.86 26.19 22.93
N PRO A 50 -3.59 24.89 23.15
CA PRO A 50 -2.23 24.38 23.05
C PRO A 50 -1.71 24.52 21.60
N SER A 51 -0.43 24.86 21.46
CA SER A 51 0.26 25.00 20.18
C SER A 51 1.47 24.07 20.18
N PRO A 52 1.82 23.43 19.05
CA PRO A 52 2.89 22.44 19.02
C PRO A 52 4.27 23.11 19.07
N THR A 53 5.26 22.38 19.57
CA THR A 53 6.66 22.84 19.60
C THR A 53 7.39 22.57 18.27
N VAL A 54 6.88 21.67 17.44
CA VAL A 54 7.40 21.32 16.10
C VAL A 54 6.27 21.42 15.09
N ALA A 55 6.61 21.64 13.81
CA ALA A 55 5.62 21.59 12.73
C ALA A 55 4.82 20.27 12.79
N TYR A 56 3.54 20.35 12.46
CA TYR A 56 2.69 19.17 12.33
C TYR A 56 3.21 18.26 11.23
N ALA A 57 2.92 16.97 11.36
CA ALA A 57 3.16 16.01 10.30
C ALA A 57 2.38 16.39 9.03
N SER A 58 2.85 15.91 7.87
CA SER A 58 2.14 16.09 6.61
C SER A 58 0.74 15.46 6.67
N ASP A 59 -0.26 16.16 6.12
CA ASP A 59 -1.61 15.62 5.92
C ASP A 59 -1.70 14.72 4.66
N ASP A 60 -0.59 14.54 3.93
CA ASP A 60 -0.54 13.59 2.80
C ASP A 60 -0.75 12.16 3.31
N PRO A 61 -1.82 11.46 2.88
CA PRO A 61 -2.08 10.09 3.31
C PRO A 61 -1.06 9.08 2.75
N ASN A 62 -0.18 9.49 1.84
CA ASN A 62 0.78 8.64 1.16
C ASN A 62 0.11 7.38 0.56
N GLY A 63 -0.74 7.61 -0.44
CA GLY A 63 -1.56 6.56 -1.05
C GLY A 63 -0.74 5.38 -1.58
N SER A 64 -1.25 4.16 -1.38
CA SER A 64 -0.59 2.95 -1.88
C SER A 64 -0.78 2.78 -3.40
N TYR A 65 0.30 2.40 -4.07
CA TYR A 65 0.31 2.08 -5.50
C TYR A 65 -0.15 0.64 -5.84
N TRP A 66 -0.59 -0.13 -4.83
CA TRP A 66 -1.00 -1.54 -4.99
C TRP A 66 -1.95 -1.77 -6.17
N SER A 67 -3.09 -1.07 -6.23
CA SER A 67 -4.10 -1.28 -7.28
C SER A 67 -3.57 -0.95 -8.68
N GLN A 68 -2.76 0.10 -8.80
CA GLN A 68 -2.17 0.52 -10.08
C GLN A 68 -1.23 -0.56 -10.62
N TYR A 69 -0.36 -1.09 -9.76
CA TYR A 69 0.61 -2.13 -10.11
C TYR A 69 -0.06 -3.48 -10.38
N GLN A 70 -1.23 -3.74 -9.80
CA GLN A 70 -1.98 -4.97 -10.10
C GLN A 70 -2.54 -5.02 -11.52
N SER A 71 -2.75 -3.87 -12.16
CA SER A 71 -3.24 -3.76 -13.54
C SER A 71 -2.18 -3.35 -14.56
N GLY A 72 -0.95 -3.03 -14.12
CA GLY A 72 0.08 -2.45 -14.98
C GLY A 72 1.49 -2.97 -14.68
N THR A 73 2.47 -2.37 -15.37
CA THR A 73 3.89 -2.55 -15.09
C THR A 73 4.26 -1.64 -13.92
N PRO A 74 4.76 -2.17 -12.79
CA PRO A 74 5.27 -1.34 -11.70
C PRO A 74 6.42 -0.46 -12.17
N GLU A 75 6.39 0.80 -11.79
CA GLU A 75 7.43 1.79 -12.12
C GLU A 75 7.69 2.65 -10.89
N PRO A 76 8.95 2.95 -10.56
CA PRO A 76 9.32 3.71 -9.37
C PRO A 76 9.13 5.21 -9.62
N ILE A 77 7.88 5.62 -9.81
CA ILE A 77 7.47 7.00 -10.09
C ILE A 77 6.44 7.42 -9.04
N ILE A 78 6.74 8.47 -8.28
CA ILE A 78 5.91 9.02 -7.20
C ILE A 78 5.74 10.52 -7.44
N GLY A 79 4.55 10.94 -7.85
CA GLY A 79 4.30 12.33 -8.24
C GLY A 79 5.26 12.78 -9.34
N SER A 80 6.12 13.75 -9.04
CA SER A 80 7.17 14.27 -9.95
C SER A 80 8.54 13.61 -9.77
N ALA A 81 8.70 12.70 -8.80
CA ALA A 81 9.95 12.00 -8.52
C ALA A 81 10.00 10.63 -9.20
N GLY A 82 11.21 10.14 -9.47
CA GLY A 82 11.43 8.82 -10.06
C GLY A 82 11.57 8.83 -11.59
N ALA A 83 11.63 7.65 -12.19
CA ALA A 83 11.77 7.44 -13.63
C ALA A 83 11.36 6.02 -14.03
N ASN A 84 11.16 5.80 -15.34
CA ASN A 84 10.91 4.46 -15.88
C ASN A 84 12.14 3.55 -15.78
N ILE A 85 11.89 2.26 -15.53
CA ILE A 85 12.91 1.21 -15.59
C ILE A 85 13.18 0.88 -17.06
N LEU A 86 14.39 1.20 -17.53
CA LEU A 86 14.81 0.93 -18.91
C LEU A 86 15.33 -0.51 -19.12
N GLY A 87 15.56 -1.24 -18.03
CA GLY A 87 16.10 -2.61 -18.05
C GLY A 87 15.02 -3.68 -17.92
N PRO A 88 15.40 -4.97 -17.98
CA PRO A 88 14.49 -6.08 -17.70
C PRO A 88 13.93 -6.00 -16.27
N GLN A 89 12.64 -6.29 -16.12
CA GLN A 89 11.92 -6.23 -14.84
C GLN A 89 11.40 -7.62 -14.44
N ASN A 90 11.24 -7.83 -13.12
CA ASN A 90 10.53 -8.99 -12.59
C ASN A 90 9.14 -8.55 -12.11
N ILE A 91 8.27 -8.26 -13.08
CA ILE A 91 6.92 -7.72 -12.86
C ILE A 91 6.12 -8.50 -11.81
N PRO A 92 6.10 -9.85 -11.80
CA PRO A 92 5.39 -10.58 -10.75
C PRO A 92 5.89 -10.25 -9.33
N LEU A 93 7.21 -10.18 -9.10
CA LEU A 93 7.77 -9.86 -7.78
C LEU A 93 7.57 -8.40 -7.40
N GLU A 94 7.69 -7.48 -8.35
CA GLU A 94 7.47 -6.05 -8.12
C GLU A 94 6.02 -5.77 -7.70
N ARG A 95 5.06 -6.52 -8.25
CA ARG A 95 3.64 -6.45 -7.87
C ARG A 95 3.34 -6.98 -6.48
N GLU A 96 4.10 -7.96 -6.00
CA GLU A 96 3.94 -8.49 -4.63
C GLU A 96 4.31 -7.45 -3.56
N SER A 97 5.02 -6.38 -3.94
CA SER A 97 5.67 -5.46 -3.01
C SER A 97 5.70 -4.01 -3.56
N PRO A 98 4.53 -3.37 -3.78
CA PRO A 98 4.45 -2.06 -4.42
C PRO A 98 5.26 -0.98 -3.69
N ASP A 99 5.29 -1.01 -2.36
CA ASP A 99 5.96 0.00 -1.54
C ASP A 99 7.49 -0.10 -1.60
N PHE A 100 8.05 -1.18 -2.19
CA PHE A 100 9.48 -1.22 -2.53
C PHE A 100 9.80 -0.51 -3.85
N MET A 101 8.82 -0.38 -4.76
CA MET A 101 8.96 0.40 -6.00
C MET A 101 8.62 1.87 -5.78
N ALA A 102 7.58 2.13 -5.01
CA ALA A 102 7.12 3.47 -4.66
C ALA A 102 6.98 3.59 -3.13
N PRO A 103 8.09 3.81 -2.40
CA PRO A 103 8.06 3.93 -0.94
C PRO A 103 7.31 5.18 -0.49
N PRO A 104 6.79 5.19 0.75
CA PRO A 104 6.25 6.39 1.34
C PRO A 104 7.22 7.58 1.31
N THR A 105 6.69 8.78 1.11
CA THR A 105 7.51 10.03 1.11
C THR A 105 8.16 10.31 2.46
N THR A 106 7.69 9.66 3.52
CA THR A 106 8.24 9.72 4.88
C THR A 106 9.42 8.77 5.12
N ASP A 107 9.66 7.79 4.24
CA ASP A 107 10.77 6.84 4.38
C ASP A 107 12.11 7.51 4.06
N ALA A 108 13.10 7.30 4.93
CA ALA A 108 14.40 7.94 4.79
C ALA A 108 15.53 7.12 5.43
N GLY A 109 16.75 7.35 4.94
CA GLY A 109 17.96 6.73 5.47
C GLY A 109 18.19 5.31 4.97
N SER A 110 19.20 4.66 5.56
CA SER A 110 19.55 3.27 5.27
C SER A 110 19.04 2.38 6.39
N VAL A 111 18.18 1.41 6.05
CA VAL A 111 17.63 0.41 6.96
C VAL A 111 17.99 -0.98 6.44
N GLU A 112 18.38 -1.89 7.32
CA GLU A 112 18.66 -3.29 6.94
C GLU A 112 17.40 -3.96 6.37
N ASN A 113 17.59 -4.91 5.44
CA ASN A 113 16.46 -5.64 4.88
C ASN A 113 15.81 -6.55 5.94
N VAL A 114 14.56 -6.26 6.28
CA VAL A 114 13.79 -7.02 7.28
C VAL A 114 12.87 -8.07 6.65
N LYS A 115 12.73 -8.09 5.32
CA LYS A 115 11.80 -8.98 4.62
C LYS A 115 12.52 -10.08 3.86
N TRP A 116 12.08 -11.32 4.03
CA TRP A 116 12.57 -12.48 3.27
C TRP A 116 11.45 -13.48 2.99
N SER A 117 11.30 -13.89 1.73
CA SER A 117 10.29 -14.88 1.34
C SER A 117 10.83 -16.30 1.50
N PHE A 118 10.11 -17.17 2.22
CA PHE A 118 10.46 -18.60 2.34
C PHE A 118 10.50 -19.33 0.99
N SER A 119 9.79 -18.82 -0.02
CA SER A 119 9.85 -19.33 -1.39
C SER A 119 11.25 -19.28 -1.99
N LEU A 120 12.07 -18.30 -1.58
CA LEU A 120 13.48 -18.15 -1.99
C LEU A 120 14.45 -18.97 -1.12
N SER A 121 13.96 -19.62 -0.07
CA SER A 121 14.79 -20.45 0.80
C SER A 121 14.94 -21.86 0.23
N HIS A 122 16.15 -22.41 0.35
CA HIS A 122 16.43 -23.80 -0.03
C HIS A 122 15.50 -24.76 0.72
N ASN A 123 14.92 -25.71 -0.03
CA ASN A 123 14.00 -26.71 0.48
C ASN A 123 14.68 -28.07 0.63
N ARG A 124 14.87 -28.54 1.86
CA ARG A 124 15.33 -29.90 2.12
C ARG A 124 14.13 -30.84 2.10
N VAL A 125 13.97 -31.60 1.02
CA VAL A 125 12.94 -32.65 0.88
C VAL A 125 13.50 -33.99 1.33
N GLN A 126 12.74 -34.75 2.11
CA GLN A 126 13.12 -36.05 2.68
C GLN A 126 11.88 -36.98 2.75
N ASP A 127 12.08 -38.25 3.09
CA ASP A 127 10.97 -39.16 3.37
C ASP A 127 10.13 -38.64 4.53
N GLY A 128 8.82 -38.47 4.29
CA GLY A 128 7.90 -37.93 5.28
C GLY A 128 7.79 -36.41 5.34
N GLY A 129 8.50 -35.64 4.51
CA GLY A 129 8.22 -34.21 4.39
C GLY A 129 9.34 -33.32 3.84
N TRP A 130 9.27 -32.04 4.18
CA TRP A 130 10.23 -31.03 3.75
C TRP A 130 10.47 -29.99 4.84
N ALA A 131 11.62 -29.32 4.77
CA ALA A 131 11.97 -28.25 5.71
C ALA A 131 12.70 -27.10 4.99
N ARG A 132 12.40 -25.87 5.42
CA ARG A 132 13.05 -24.63 4.99
C ARG A 132 13.44 -23.82 6.21
N GLN A 133 14.47 -22.98 6.08
CA GLN A 133 14.93 -22.11 7.16
C GLN A 133 15.30 -20.72 6.59
N GLN A 134 15.05 -19.69 7.39
CA GLN A 134 15.57 -18.35 7.18
C GLN A 134 16.74 -18.12 8.13
N ASN A 135 17.91 -17.82 7.58
CA ASN A 135 19.13 -17.56 8.36
C ASN A 135 19.48 -16.08 8.28
N GLY A 136 20.06 -15.52 9.35
CA GLY A 136 20.47 -14.11 9.39
C GLY A 136 21.47 -13.70 8.30
N LYS A 137 22.17 -14.68 7.69
CA LYS A 137 23.06 -14.46 6.54
C LYS A 137 22.34 -13.92 5.30
N TYR A 138 21.04 -14.20 5.15
CA TYR A 138 20.25 -13.79 3.98
C TYR A 138 19.51 -12.46 4.21
N THR A 139 19.33 -12.05 5.47
CA THR A 139 18.63 -10.80 5.83
C THR A 139 19.57 -9.66 6.19
N ARG A 140 20.79 -9.94 6.65
CA ARG A 140 21.78 -8.88 6.90
C ARG A 140 22.51 -8.54 5.61
N THR A 141 22.22 -7.37 5.04
CA THR A 141 23.07 -6.74 4.02
C THR A 141 24.50 -6.82 4.52
N ARG A 142 25.39 -7.53 3.80
CA ARG A 142 26.80 -7.56 4.18
C ARG A 142 27.37 -6.17 3.93
N HIS A 143 27.38 -5.31 4.95
CA HIS A 143 28.26 -4.16 4.96
C HIS A 143 29.68 -4.70 4.84
N ALA A 144 30.31 -4.42 3.71
CA ALA A 144 31.72 -4.69 3.57
C ALA A 144 32.43 -3.71 4.50
N ASP A 145 33.10 -4.24 5.52
CA ASP A 145 33.95 -3.42 6.38
C ASP A 145 35.21 -3.13 5.56
N CYS A 146 35.33 -1.87 5.14
CA CYS A 146 36.40 -1.40 4.29
C CYS A 146 37.33 -0.55 5.15
N ASP A 147 38.58 -0.98 5.28
CA ASP A 147 39.61 -0.16 5.90
C ASP A 147 39.80 1.13 5.06
N GLY A 148 40.26 2.22 5.68
CA GLY A 148 40.57 3.51 5.01
C GLY A 148 41.62 3.46 3.88
N HIS A 149 42.11 2.26 3.56
CA HIS A 149 42.97 1.96 2.41
C HIS A 149 42.24 1.24 1.26
N GLY A 150 40.91 1.17 1.30
CA GLY A 150 40.08 0.58 0.23
C GLY A 150 40.11 -0.96 0.18
N ARG A 151 40.56 -1.62 1.25
CA ARG A 151 40.51 -3.08 1.37
C ARG A 151 39.25 -3.48 2.14
N CYS A 152 38.31 -4.08 1.43
CA CYS A 152 37.07 -4.54 2.01
C CYS A 152 37.14 -6.05 2.27
N LYS A 153 36.84 -6.49 3.49
CA LYS A 153 36.68 -7.92 3.79
C LYS A 153 35.20 -8.28 3.78
N HIS A 154 34.85 -9.35 3.09
CA HIS A 154 33.52 -9.94 3.20
C HIS A 154 33.43 -10.69 4.53
N ALA A 155 32.66 -10.17 5.49
CA ALA A 155 32.33 -10.91 6.71
C ALA A 155 31.68 -12.25 6.32
N SER A 156 32.25 -13.37 6.79
CA SER A 156 31.86 -14.75 6.41
C SER A 156 30.55 -15.22 7.06
#